data_AF-A0A9J7KV35-F1
#
_entry.id   AF-A0A9J7KV35-F1
#
_cell.length_a   1.000
_cell.length_b   1.000
_cell.length_c   1.000
_cell.angle_alpha   90.00
_cell.angle_beta   90.00
_cell.angle_gamma   90.00
#
_symmetry.space_group_name_H-M   'P 1'
#
loop_
_entity.id
_entity.type
_entity.pdbx_description
1 polymer ?
#
loop_
_entity_poly.entity_id
_entity_poly.type
_entity_poly.pdbx_seq_one_letter_code
_entity_poly.pdbx_strand_id
1 'polypeptide(L)'
;MARFEDSFWGTDFCSTQGFETLLARMKEGSNMCKELEDFLKHRAKAEEDYAKTLQKMVKSAGDGGEIGILRNAWDTVRKETEHLANVHMTMSQSLTKEAEDIRGFRKLQEQSRKETEEDNMKYTRLKRDLYKKTMDAKKSYEQKCREADGAENAYSTSRLKKKASGARQQAEQADTAYKSCVEGLEQSRVSWEKCHAHSCQVFQKMEEERIMFLRDKLWVHSNLGSMICVQNDEHYEDMRKALEHCDEVKDISLFVNTKKTGTQRPAPVVYESYYPDGTKSAKRFAVSPLHRDRPSTMSSRPPEPLPQIGSPASAAPNLPAKDKQRSISHGRYGDEDDFYTEVSLDFGYGSARINSAERSPYPRTEERE
;
A
#
# COMPACT_ATOMS: atom_id res chain seq x y z
N MET A 1 -18.92 9.30 -20.27
CA MET A 1 -18.04 9.80 -19.20
C MET A 1 -17.27 11.01 -19.71
N ALA A 2 -16.83 11.92 -18.84
CA ALA A 2 -15.98 13.04 -19.25
C ALA A 2 -14.59 12.52 -19.64
N ARG A 3 -14.02 13.02 -20.74
CA ARG A 3 -12.68 12.65 -21.24
C ARG A 3 -11.75 13.86 -21.25
N PHE A 4 -10.45 13.62 -21.10
CA PHE A 4 -9.46 14.69 -21.15
C PHE A 4 -9.45 15.38 -22.52
N GLU A 5 -9.51 14.60 -23.60
CA GLU A 5 -9.50 15.12 -24.97
C GLU A 5 -10.69 16.04 -25.30
N ASP A 6 -11.81 15.94 -24.56
CA ASP A 6 -12.99 16.78 -24.78
C ASP A 6 -12.98 18.05 -23.91
N SER A 7 -12.13 18.11 -22.87
CA SER A 7 -12.30 19.06 -21.76
C SER A 7 -11.12 20.02 -21.55
N PHE A 8 -9.92 19.69 -22.06
CA PHE A 8 -8.70 20.47 -21.81
C PHE A 8 -8.25 21.27 -23.05
N TRP A 9 -9.17 22.10 -23.56
CA TRP A 9 -8.91 23.07 -24.64
C TRP A 9 -8.77 24.49 -24.09
N GLY A 10 -8.09 25.36 -24.83
CA GLY A 10 -8.01 26.79 -24.53
C GLY A 10 -8.75 27.62 -25.58
N THR A 11 -9.42 28.70 -25.16
CA THR A 11 -10.15 29.58 -26.08
C THR A 11 -9.24 30.51 -26.87
N ASP A 12 -8.10 30.91 -26.31
CA ASP A 12 -7.09 31.67 -27.04
C ASP A 12 -6.28 30.74 -27.98
N PHE A 13 -6.00 31.20 -29.20
CA PHE A 13 -5.37 30.39 -30.25
C PHE A 13 -3.99 29.84 -29.83
N CYS A 14 -3.26 30.62 -29.04
CA CYS A 14 -1.93 30.29 -28.54
C CYS A 14 -1.96 29.73 -27.11
N SER A 15 -3.13 29.51 -26.51
CA SER A 15 -3.24 28.98 -25.16
C SER A 15 -2.65 27.58 -25.04
N THR A 16 -1.92 27.37 -23.94
CA THR A 16 -1.33 26.10 -23.51
C THR A 16 -1.94 25.60 -22.19
N GLN A 17 -2.91 26.33 -21.64
CA GLN A 17 -3.43 26.11 -20.28
C GLN A 17 -3.96 24.69 -20.05
N GLY A 18 -4.68 24.12 -21.02
CA GLY A 18 -5.22 22.77 -20.93
C GLY A 18 -4.11 21.72 -20.81
N PHE A 19 -3.07 21.82 -21.65
CA PHE A 19 -1.92 20.93 -21.60
C PHE A 19 -1.11 21.10 -20.31
N GLU A 20 -0.87 22.35 -19.88
CA GLU A 20 -0.14 22.66 -18.64
C GLU A 20 -0.85 22.10 -17.40
N THR A 21 -2.18 22.19 -17.37
CA THR A 21 -3.01 21.64 -16.28
C THR A 21 -2.84 20.13 -16.19
N LEU A 22 -2.92 19.42 -17.32
CA LEU A 22 -2.74 17.97 -17.35
C LEU A 22 -1.29 17.57 -16.99
N LEU A 23 -0.30 18.30 -17.49
CA LEU A 23 1.11 18.05 -17.20
C LEU A 23 1.41 18.24 -15.71
N ALA A 24 0.85 19.27 -15.08
CA ALA A 24 0.94 19.47 -13.64
C ALA A 24 0.37 18.27 -12.89
N ARG A 25 -0.81 17.78 -13.31
CA ARG A 25 -1.46 16.62 -12.70
C ARG A 25 -0.63 15.33 -12.83
N MET A 26 0.06 15.11 -13.95
CA MET A 26 1.00 13.98 -14.11
C MET A 26 2.19 14.08 -13.16
N LYS A 27 2.70 15.30 -12.91
CA LYS A 27 3.80 15.54 -11.96
C LYS A 27 3.35 15.32 -10.51
N GLU A 28 2.16 15.77 -10.15
CA GLU A 28 1.54 15.49 -8.84
C GLU A 28 1.34 13.99 -8.63
N GLY A 29 0.84 13.27 -9.63
CA GLY A 29 0.69 11.81 -9.58
C GLY A 29 2.03 11.10 -9.34
N SER A 30 3.10 11.55 -10.01
CA SER A 30 4.47 11.06 -9.79
C SER A 30 4.97 11.33 -8.36
N ASN A 31 4.67 12.50 -7.79
CA ASN A 31 5.05 12.83 -6.41
C ASN A 31 4.34 11.91 -5.40
N MET A 32 3.04 11.65 -5.59
CA MET A 32 2.31 10.69 -4.75
C MET A 32 2.93 9.29 -4.81
N CYS A 33 3.33 8.81 -5.99
CA CYS A 33 4.05 7.54 -6.12
C CYS A 33 5.37 7.55 -5.31
N LYS A 34 6.09 8.67 -5.30
CA LYS A 34 7.32 8.82 -4.50
C LYS A 34 7.04 8.83 -3.00
N GLU A 35 6.01 9.51 -2.56
CA GLU A 35 5.60 9.52 -1.15
C GLU A 35 5.22 8.11 -0.66
N LEU A 36 4.48 7.35 -1.47
CA LEU A 36 4.15 5.96 -1.13
C LEU A 36 5.39 5.04 -1.13
N GLU A 37 6.29 5.19 -2.10
CA GLU A 37 7.59 4.47 -2.10
C GLU A 37 8.35 4.74 -0.79
N ASP A 38 8.51 6.01 -0.42
CA ASP A 38 9.27 6.41 0.76
C ASP A 38 8.56 5.92 2.03
N PHE A 39 7.22 5.95 2.09
CA PHE A 39 6.45 5.39 3.19
C PHE A 39 6.70 3.88 3.38
N LEU A 40 6.63 3.09 2.29
CA LEU A 40 6.87 1.64 2.37
C LEU A 40 8.30 1.31 2.77
N LYS A 41 9.30 2.11 2.34
CA LYS A 41 10.68 1.97 2.80
C LYS A 41 10.84 2.21 4.30
N HIS A 42 10.23 3.26 4.84
CA HIS A 42 10.25 3.51 6.28
C HIS A 42 9.56 2.39 7.04
N ARG A 43 8.42 1.91 6.53
CA ARG A 43 7.71 0.77 7.12
C ARG A 43 8.56 -0.51 7.11
N ALA A 44 9.21 -0.81 6.00
CA ALA A 44 10.12 -1.95 5.85
C ALA A 44 11.27 -1.87 6.85
N LYS A 45 11.87 -0.68 7.03
CA LYS A 45 12.97 -0.48 7.99
C LYS A 45 12.52 -0.69 9.43
N ALA A 46 11.33 -0.22 9.79
CA ALA A 46 10.77 -0.45 11.12
C ALA A 46 10.56 -1.95 11.39
N GLU A 47 10.06 -2.70 10.40
CA GLU A 47 9.92 -4.15 10.51
C GLU A 47 11.26 -4.87 10.65
N GLU A 48 12.26 -4.45 9.87
CA GLU A 48 13.61 -5.01 9.94
C GLU A 48 14.23 -4.82 11.33
N ASP A 49 14.07 -3.64 11.91
CA ASP A 49 14.62 -3.31 13.23
C ASP A 49 13.91 -4.09 14.35
N TYR A 50 12.59 -4.27 14.23
CA TYR A 50 11.82 -5.08 15.15
C TYR A 50 12.28 -6.55 15.10
N ALA A 51 12.36 -7.13 13.90
CA ALA A 51 12.87 -8.48 13.69
C ALA A 51 14.27 -8.69 14.27
N LYS A 52 15.22 -7.78 13.99
CA LYS A 52 16.58 -7.84 14.53
C LYS A 52 16.61 -7.77 16.06
N THR A 53 15.73 -6.97 16.65
CA THR A 53 15.61 -6.85 18.10
C THR A 53 15.12 -8.16 18.72
N LEU A 54 14.09 -8.78 18.13
CA LEU A 54 13.61 -10.10 18.55
C LEU A 54 14.69 -11.18 18.43
N GLN A 55 15.41 -11.23 17.30
CA GLN A 55 16.52 -12.18 17.12
C GLN A 55 17.63 -12.00 18.17
N LYS A 56 17.97 -10.75 18.50
CA LYS A 56 18.95 -10.45 19.55
C LYS A 56 18.43 -10.87 20.93
N MET A 57 17.15 -10.67 21.21
CA MET A 57 16.51 -11.09 22.45
C MET A 57 16.60 -12.62 22.62
N VAL A 58 16.24 -13.39 21.59
CA VAL A 58 16.33 -14.86 21.62
C VAL A 58 17.77 -15.34 21.82
N LYS A 59 18.75 -14.75 21.12
CA LYS A 59 20.17 -15.11 21.29
C LYS A 59 20.71 -14.80 22.69
N SER A 60 20.15 -13.79 23.34
CA SER A 60 20.55 -13.37 24.69
C SER A 60 19.80 -14.15 25.77
N ALA A 61 18.68 -14.78 25.42
CA ALA A 61 17.93 -15.70 26.26
C ALA A 61 18.73 -17.00 26.41
N GLY A 62 19.61 -17.03 27.42
CA GLY A 62 20.49 -18.16 27.71
C GLY A 62 19.75 -19.47 27.96
N ASP A 63 20.52 -20.55 28.05
CA ASP A 63 20.06 -21.88 28.40
C ASP A 63 19.76 -22.05 29.89
N GLY A 64 19.82 -20.98 30.71
CA GLY A 64 19.10 -20.81 31.97
C GLY A 64 19.27 -21.85 33.09
N GLY A 65 20.06 -22.90 32.91
CA GLY A 65 20.18 -24.03 33.86
C GLY A 65 18.89 -24.80 34.14
N GLU A 66 17.75 -24.40 33.55
CA GLU A 66 16.45 -25.01 33.77
C GLU A 66 16.39 -26.39 33.13
N ILE A 67 15.67 -27.31 33.77
CA ILE A 67 15.55 -28.71 33.38
C ILE A 67 14.09 -29.13 33.23
N GLY A 68 13.87 -30.34 32.72
CA GLY A 68 12.55 -30.96 32.70
C GLY A 68 11.57 -30.33 31.71
N ILE A 69 10.30 -30.38 32.04
CA ILE A 69 9.19 -29.97 31.19
C ILE A 69 9.11 -28.45 31.12
N LEU A 70 9.35 -27.74 32.22
CA LEU A 70 9.43 -26.28 32.22
C LEU A 70 10.53 -25.78 31.27
N ARG A 71 11.66 -26.49 31.21
CA ARG A 71 12.70 -26.20 30.21
C ARG A 71 12.19 -26.34 28.78
N ASN A 72 11.46 -27.41 28.48
CA ASN A 72 10.90 -27.61 27.13
C ASN A 72 9.92 -26.48 26.77
N ALA A 73 9.08 -26.04 27.72
CA ALA A 73 8.18 -24.91 27.50
C ALA A 73 8.94 -23.60 27.23
N TRP A 74 10.02 -23.34 27.97
CA TRP A 74 10.89 -22.20 27.72
C TRP A 74 11.57 -22.26 26.34
N ASP A 75 12.02 -23.46 25.92
CA ASP A 75 12.61 -23.66 24.60
C ASP A 75 11.60 -23.38 23.49
N THR A 76 10.32 -23.78 23.66
CA THR A 76 9.24 -23.41 22.74
C THR A 76 9.03 -21.91 22.67
N VAL A 77 8.97 -21.21 23.82
CA VAL A 77 8.82 -19.73 23.83
C VAL A 77 9.95 -19.05 23.06
N ARG A 78 11.20 -19.50 23.23
CA ARG A 78 12.35 -18.96 22.49
C ARG A 78 12.23 -19.24 21.00
N LYS A 79 11.85 -20.46 20.62
CA LYS A 79 11.66 -20.87 19.22
C LYS A 79 10.55 -20.09 18.53
N GLU A 80 9.39 -19.95 19.15
CA GLU A 80 8.27 -19.19 18.58
C GLU A 80 8.59 -17.70 18.47
N THR A 81 9.36 -17.14 19.41
CA THR A 81 9.87 -15.77 19.30
C THR A 81 10.85 -15.61 18.13
N GLU A 82 11.71 -16.58 17.88
CA GLU A 82 12.62 -16.58 16.72
C GLU A 82 11.84 -16.69 15.42
N HIS A 83 10.81 -17.53 15.38
CA HIS A 83 9.93 -17.67 14.23
C HIS A 83 9.21 -16.36 13.90
N LEU A 84 8.63 -15.69 14.90
CA LEU A 84 8.03 -14.37 14.75
C LEU A 84 9.03 -13.34 14.21
N ALA A 85 10.27 -13.36 14.70
CA ALA A 85 11.31 -12.48 14.18
C ALA A 85 11.56 -12.69 12.67
N ASN A 86 11.54 -13.95 12.22
CA ASN A 86 11.70 -14.28 10.80
C ASN A 86 10.50 -13.84 9.96
N VAL A 87 9.28 -13.97 10.49
CA VAL A 87 8.04 -13.46 9.86
C VAL A 87 8.15 -11.95 9.59
N HIS A 88 8.53 -11.17 10.60
CA HIS A 88 8.71 -9.71 10.47
C HIS A 88 9.85 -9.36 9.49
N MET A 89 10.93 -10.14 9.48
CA MET A 89 12.02 -9.97 8.50
C MET A 89 11.53 -10.19 7.07
N THR A 90 10.74 -11.24 6.82
CA THR A 90 10.14 -11.50 5.50
C THR A 90 9.15 -10.41 5.08
N MET A 91 8.38 -9.85 6.02
CA MET A 91 7.51 -8.71 5.73
C MET A 91 8.34 -7.48 5.30
N SER A 92 9.43 -7.18 5.99
CA SER A 92 10.34 -6.09 5.62
C SER A 92 10.86 -6.24 4.18
N GLN A 93 11.27 -7.44 3.80
CA GLN A 93 11.72 -7.74 2.44
C GLN A 93 10.59 -7.56 1.41
N SER A 94 9.39 -8.02 1.74
CA SER A 94 8.21 -7.86 0.88
C SER A 94 7.87 -6.39 0.67
N LEU A 95 7.80 -5.58 1.75
CA LEU A 95 7.56 -4.14 1.67
C LEU A 95 8.64 -3.41 0.87
N THR A 96 9.90 -3.84 1.01
CA THR A 96 11.01 -3.30 0.21
C THR A 96 10.76 -3.54 -1.27
N LYS A 97 10.42 -4.77 -1.67
CA LYS A 97 10.07 -5.12 -3.05
C LYS A 97 8.91 -4.29 -3.59
N GLU A 98 7.83 -4.14 -2.82
CA GLU A 98 6.69 -3.30 -3.22
C GLU A 98 7.11 -1.83 -3.47
N ALA A 99 8.02 -1.29 -2.65
CA ALA A 99 8.57 0.05 -2.89
C ALA A 99 9.42 0.12 -4.17
N GLU A 100 10.15 -0.94 -4.51
CA GLU A 100 10.92 -1.01 -5.76
C GLU A 100 10.03 -1.05 -6.99
N ASP A 101 8.92 -1.79 -6.94
CA ASP A 101 7.92 -1.84 -8.00
C ASP A 101 7.31 -0.45 -8.26
N ILE A 102 6.94 0.27 -7.19
CA ILE A 102 6.41 1.64 -7.30
C ILE A 102 7.45 2.57 -7.94
N ARG A 103 8.72 2.45 -7.55
CA ARG A 103 9.83 3.21 -8.14
C ARG A 103 9.96 2.91 -9.63
N GLY A 104 9.88 1.65 -10.02
CA GLY A 104 9.93 1.20 -11.42
C GLY A 104 8.79 1.79 -12.23
N PHE A 105 7.56 1.64 -11.74
CA PHE A 105 6.36 2.22 -12.35
C PHE A 105 6.48 3.75 -12.54
N ARG A 106 6.92 4.48 -11.50
CA ARG A 106 7.12 5.94 -11.59
C ARG A 106 8.09 6.32 -12.72
N LYS A 107 9.21 5.58 -12.87
CA LYS A 107 10.19 5.87 -13.93
C LYS A 107 9.62 5.63 -15.33
N LEU A 108 8.81 4.59 -15.51
CA LEU A 108 8.14 4.30 -16.79
C LEU A 108 7.14 5.41 -17.14
N GLN A 109 6.31 5.84 -16.17
CA GLN A 109 5.41 6.98 -16.38
C GLN A 109 6.17 8.28 -16.65
N GLU A 110 7.29 8.52 -15.97
CA GLU A 110 8.12 9.70 -16.23
C GLU A 110 8.63 9.77 -17.67
N GLN A 111 9.06 8.63 -18.23
CA GLN A 111 9.52 8.55 -19.61
C GLN A 111 8.39 8.86 -20.60
N SER A 112 7.25 8.18 -20.46
CA SER A 112 6.08 8.40 -21.32
C SER A 112 5.57 9.84 -21.26
N ARG A 113 5.58 10.45 -20.05
CA ARG A 113 5.22 11.86 -19.88
C ARG A 113 6.15 12.79 -20.65
N LYS A 114 7.47 12.59 -20.56
CA LYS A 114 8.48 13.43 -21.23
C LYS A 114 8.36 13.35 -22.75
N GLU A 115 8.21 12.15 -23.30
CA GLU A 115 8.00 11.95 -24.75
C GLU A 115 6.73 12.68 -25.23
N THR A 116 5.63 12.52 -24.50
CA THR A 116 4.36 13.21 -24.81
C THR A 116 4.49 14.74 -24.72
N GLU A 117 5.24 15.24 -23.72
CA GLU A 117 5.53 16.67 -23.52
C GLU A 117 6.35 17.24 -24.67
N GLU A 118 7.42 16.56 -25.08
CA GLU A 118 8.28 16.98 -26.18
C GLU A 118 7.51 17.10 -27.51
N ASP A 119 6.70 16.09 -27.84
CA ASP A 119 5.88 16.08 -29.05
C ASP A 119 4.84 17.21 -29.04
N ASN A 120 4.10 17.38 -27.94
CA ASN A 120 3.10 18.44 -27.84
C ASN A 120 3.74 19.83 -27.94
N MET A 121 4.87 20.04 -27.26
CA MET A 121 5.61 21.31 -27.30
C MET A 121 6.11 21.64 -28.71
N LYS A 122 6.54 20.65 -29.49
CA LYS A 122 6.97 20.83 -30.87
C LYS A 122 5.87 21.42 -31.75
N TYR A 123 4.68 20.82 -31.74
CA TYR A 123 3.54 21.31 -32.53
C TYR A 123 2.98 22.63 -31.98
N THR A 124 2.98 22.81 -30.65
CA THR A 124 2.55 24.06 -30.01
C THR A 124 3.43 25.23 -30.45
N ARG A 125 4.76 25.07 -30.47
CA ARG A 125 5.70 26.10 -30.95
C ARG A 125 5.47 26.41 -32.43
N LEU A 126 5.34 25.39 -33.27
CA LEU A 126 5.10 25.58 -34.71
C LEU A 126 3.78 26.33 -34.98
N LYS A 127 2.69 25.96 -34.30
CA LYS A 127 1.39 26.64 -34.38
C LYS A 127 1.52 28.12 -34.02
N ARG A 128 2.18 28.43 -32.90
CA ARG A 128 2.39 29.80 -32.43
C ARG A 128 3.22 30.64 -33.41
N ASP A 129 4.30 30.07 -33.95
CA ASP A 129 5.20 30.81 -34.84
C ASP A 129 4.53 31.11 -36.19
N LEU A 130 3.75 30.16 -36.73
CA LEU A 130 2.93 30.41 -37.92
C LEU A 130 1.78 31.37 -37.65
N TYR A 131 1.19 31.36 -36.45
CA TYR A 131 0.17 32.33 -36.06
C TYR A 131 0.74 33.75 -36.11
N LYS A 132 1.91 33.98 -35.49
CA LYS A 132 2.60 35.27 -35.52
C LYS A 132 2.90 35.71 -36.96
N LYS A 133 3.50 34.83 -37.78
CA LYS A 133 3.78 35.10 -39.20
C LYS A 133 2.52 35.50 -39.97
N THR A 134 1.41 34.81 -39.72
CA THR A 134 0.12 35.07 -40.37
C THR A 134 -0.47 36.41 -39.95
N MET A 135 -0.37 36.77 -38.67
CA MET A 135 -0.82 38.08 -38.17
C MET A 135 0.03 39.23 -38.72
N ASP A 136 1.34 39.03 -38.89
CA ASP A 136 2.22 40.03 -39.50
C ASP A 136 1.94 40.18 -41.01
N ALA A 137 1.69 39.08 -41.73
CA ALA A 137 1.27 39.11 -43.12
C ALA A 137 -0.09 39.82 -43.30
N LYS A 138 -1.05 39.59 -42.40
CA LYS A 138 -2.34 40.30 -42.37
C LYS A 138 -2.15 41.82 -42.25
N LYS A 139 -1.34 42.27 -41.27
CA LYS A 139 -1.05 43.70 -41.08
C LYS A 139 -0.40 44.33 -42.30
N SER A 140 0.55 43.62 -42.92
CA SER A 140 1.23 44.07 -44.15
C SER A 140 0.25 44.21 -45.31
N TYR A 141 -0.61 43.21 -45.53
CA TYR A 141 -1.67 43.26 -46.53
C TYR A 141 -2.61 44.45 -46.32
N GLU A 142 -3.13 44.62 -45.10
CA GLU A 142 -4.01 45.75 -44.76
C GLU A 142 -3.34 47.11 -44.99
N GLN A 143 -2.04 47.23 -44.67
CA GLN A 143 -1.28 48.44 -44.97
C GLN A 143 -1.17 48.68 -46.47
N LYS A 144 -0.85 47.64 -47.25
CA LYS A 144 -0.71 47.74 -48.71
C LYS A 144 -2.02 48.08 -49.41
N CYS A 145 -3.15 47.60 -48.92
CA CYS A 145 -4.47 48.04 -49.37
C CYS A 145 -4.69 49.54 -49.12
N ARG A 146 -4.43 50.03 -47.90
CA ARG A 146 -4.56 51.47 -47.58
C ARG A 146 -3.66 52.34 -48.46
N GLU A 147 -2.43 51.90 -48.74
CA GLU A 147 -1.50 52.59 -49.65
C GLU A 147 -2.03 52.62 -51.09
N ALA A 148 -2.61 51.51 -51.57
CA ALA A 148 -3.23 51.43 -52.90
C ALA A 148 -4.45 52.35 -53.01
N ASP A 149 -5.36 52.32 -52.06
CA ASP A 149 -6.55 53.18 -52.01
C ASP A 149 -6.16 54.67 -51.97
N GLY A 150 -5.16 55.02 -51.16
CA GLY A 150 -4.61 56.38 -51.10
C GLY A 150 -3.99 56.81 -52.43
N ALA A 151 -3.28 55.93 -53.12
CA ALA A 151 -2.69 56.22 -54.43
C ALA A 151 -3.74 56.36 -55.54
N GLU A 152 -4.84 55.61 -55.48
CA GLU A 152 -5.97 55.70 -56.41
C GLU A 152 -6.75 57.01 -56.22
N ASN A 153 -6.98 57.43 -54.97
CA ASN A 153 -7.56 58.73 -54.66
C ASN A 153 -6.67 59.91 -55.12
N ALA A 154 -5.35 59.84 -54.92
CA ALA A 154 -4.41 60.83 -55.42
C ALA A 154 -4.32 60.85 -56.96
N TYR A 155 -4.52 59.69 -57.61
CA TYR A 155 -4.60 59.60 -59.06
C TYR A 155 -5.78 60.40 -59.64
N SER A 156 -6.95 60.32 -58.98
CA SER A 156 -8.15 61.09 -59.38
C SER A 156 -7.94 62.61 -59.37
N THR A 157 -6.96 63.09 -58.59
CA THR A 157 -6.69 64.51 -58.35
C THR A 157 -5.44 65.06 -59.06
N SER A 158 -4.43 64.23 -59.42
CA SER A 158 -3.14 64.74 -59.96
C SER A 158 -2.49 63.95 -61.12
N ARG A 159 -3.22 63.12 -61.87
CA ARG A 159 -2.75 62.44 -63.12
C ARG A 159 -1.54 61.47 -62.98
N LEU A 160 -1.31 60.84 -61.82
CA LEU A 160 -0.20 59.90 -61.57
C LEU A 160 -0.53 58.40 -61.81
N LYS A 161 -0.84 57.99 -63.05
CA LYS A 161 -1.27 56.60 -63.42
C LYS A 161 -0.33 55.48 -62.96
N LYS A 162 0.99 55.64 -63.16
CA LYS A 162 1.98 54.57 -62.87
C LYS A 162 2.10 54.25 -61.39
N LYS A 163 1.92 55.24 -60.50
CA LYS A 163 2.06 55.08 -59.05
C LYS A 163 0.90 54.28 -58.44
N ALA A 164 -0.33 54.55 -58.90
CA ALA A 164 -1.52 53.80 -58.47
C ALA A 164 -1.47 52.33 -58.91
N SER A 165 -1.09 52.06 -60.15
CA SER A 165 -0.96 50.68 -60.65
C SER A 165 0.09 49.86 -59.88
N GLY A 166 1.23 50.45 -59.53
CA GLY A 166 2.27 49.77 -58.76
C GLY A 166 1.86 49.45 -57.32
N ALA A 167 1.13 50.36 -56.67
CA ALA A 167 0.61 50.13 -55.32
C ALA A 167 -0.43 48.98 -55.29
N ARG A 168 -1.30 48.92 -56.31
CA ARG A 168 -2.27 47.84 -56.48
C ARG A 168 -1.61 46.46 -56.65
N GLN A 169 -0.56 46.39 -57.47
CA GLN A 169 0.21 45.16 -57.65
C GLN A 169 0.88 44.70 -56.34
N GLN A 170 1.41 45.62 -55.53
CA GLN A 170 1.96 45.27 -54.22
C GLN A 170 0.89 44.76 -53.25
N ALA A 171 -0.32 45.32 -53.29
CA ALA A 171 -1.45 44.84 -52.50
C ALA A 171 -1.87 43.41 -52.92
N GLU A 172 -1.92 43.11 -54.22
CA GLU A 172 -2.22 41.76 -54.74
C GLU A 172 -1.14 40.73 -54.34
N GLN A 173 0.14 41.13 -54.35
CA GLN A 173 1.22 40.27 -53.86
C GLN A 173 1.10 40.00 -52.36
N ALA A 174 0.77 41.02 -51.56
CA ALA A 174 0.56 40.88 -50.13
C ALA A 174 -0.68 40.02 -49.80
N ASP A 175 -1.75 40.13 -50.59
CA ASP A 175 -2.95 39.28 -50.48
C ASP A 175 -2.61 37.80 -50.71
N THR A 176 -1.88 37.51 -51.79
CA THR A 176 -1.46 36.15 -52.12
C THR A 176 -0.56 35.57 -51.01
N ALA A 177 0.37 36.37 -50.48
CA ALA A 177 1.24 35.97 -49.38
C ALA A 177 0.45 35.72 -48.08
N TYR A 178 -0.54 36.56 -47.77
CA TYR A 178 -1.39 36.39 -46.59
C TYR A 178 -2.25 35.12 -46.71
N LYS A 179 -2.91 34.89 -47.85
CA LYS A 179 -3.67 33.66 -48.13
C LYS A 179 -2.83 32.40 -47.93
N SER A 180 -1.62 32.38 -48.47
CA SER A 180 -0.68 31.26 -48.27
C SER A 180 -0.30 31.07 -46.79
N CYS A 181 -0.11 32.15 -46.02
CA CYS A 181 0.15 32.04 -44.58
C CYS A 181 -1.06 31.48 -43.81
N VAL A 182 -2.29 31.88 -44.17
CA VAL A 182 -3.53 31.35 -43.56
C VAL A 182 -3.68 29.85 -43.81
N GLU A 183 -3.43 29.38 -45.03
CA GLU A 183 -3.46 27.95 -45.36
C GLU A 183 -2.42 27.16 -44.55
N GLY A 184 -1.19 27.66 -44.46
CA GLY A 184 -0.13 27.04 -43.67
C GLY A 184 -0.43 27.02 -42.16
N LEU A 185 -1.05 28.08 -41.64
CA LEU A 185 -1.49 28.14 -40.24
C LEU A 185 -2.57 27.10 -39.95
N GLU A 186 -3.56 26.95 -40.84
CA GLU A 186 -4.63 25.97 -40.66
C GLU A 186 -4.10 24.53 -40.65
N GLN A 187 -3.17 24.20 -41.55
CA GLN A 187 -2.54 22.88 -41.56
C GLN A 187 -1.77 22.58 -40.26
N SER A 188 -1.09 23.59 -39.72
CA SER A 188 -0.40 23.49 -38.42
C SER A 188 -1.37 23.37 -37.24
N ARG A 189 -2.48 24.13 -37.27
CA ARG A 189 -3.55 24.04 -36.27
C ARG A 189 -4.14 22.63 -36.19
N VAL A 190 -4.50 22.04 -37.33
CA VAL A 190 -5.05 20.67 -37.41
C VAL A 190 -4.03 19.64 -36.93
N SER A 191 -2.75 19.81 -37.26
CA SER A 191 -1.68 18.90 -36.80
C SER A 191 -1.48 18.99 -35.28
N TRP A 192 -1.50 20.21 -34.74
CA TRP A 192 -1.46 20.44 -33.29
C TRP A 192 -2.69 19.86 -32.59
N GLU A 193 -3.90 20.04 -33.12
CA GLU A 193 -5.13 19.51 -32.54
C GLU A 193 -5.08 17.99 -32.40
N LYS A 194 -4.63 17.29 -33.46
CA LYS A 194 -4.43 15.83 -33.43
C LYS A 194 -3.41 15.41 -32.36
N CYS A 195 -2.27 16.09 -32.30
CA CYS A 195 -1.23 15.81 -31.31
C CYS A 195 -1.74 16.07 -29.89
N HIS A 196 -2.45 17.17 -29.66
CA HIS A 196 -2.99 17.55 -28.35
C HIS A 196 -4.06 16.56 -27.87
N ALA A 197 -4.99 16.17 -28.74
CA ALA A 197 -5.98 15.14 -28.42
C ALA A 197 -5.29 13.82 -28.04
N HIS A 198 -4.28 13.41 -28.80
CA HIS A 198 -3.49 12.23 -28.48
C HIS A 198 -2.77 12.34 -27.12
N SER A 199 -2.12 13.48 -26.83
CA SER A 199 -1.51 13.72 -25.52
C SER A 199 -2.53 13.60 -24.38
N CYS A 200 -3.75 14.11 -24.56
CA CYS A 200 -4.82 13.99 -23.58
C CYS A 200 -5.22 12.53 -23.32
N GLN A 201 -5.35 11.72 -24.39
CA GLN A 201 -5.64 10.30 -24.27
C GLN A 201 -4.53 9.55 -23.53
N VAL A 202 -3.27 9.81 -23.85
CA VAL A 202 -2.12 9.21 -23.17
C VAL A 202 -2.12 9.56 -21.69
N PHE A 203 -2.25 10.85 -21.34
CA PHE A 203 -2.29 11.29 -19.94
C PHE A 203 -3.49 10.74 -19.17
N GLN A 204 -4.66 10.60 -19.81
CA GLN A 204 -5.82 9.98 -19.18
C GLN A 204 -5.54 8.51 -18.84
N LYS A 205 -5.03 7.74 -19.81
CA LYS A 205 -4.66 6.34 -19.60
C LYS A 205 -3.60 6.17 -18.51
N MET A 206 -2.57 7.02 -18.53
CA MET A 206 -1.54 7.02 -17.47
C MET A 206 -2.15 7.25 -16.08
N GLU A 207 -3.15 8.12 -15.97
CA GLU A 207 -3.82 8.40 -14.69
C GLU A 207 -4.70 7.23 -14.24
N GLU A 208 -5.44 6.61 -15.15
CA GLU A 208 -6.24 5.41 -14.90
C GLU A 208 -5.36 4.26 -14.39
N GLU A 209 -4.24 3.98 -15.09
CA GLU A 209 -3.26 2.98 -14.70
C GLU A 209 -2.63 3.29 -13.33
N ARG A 210 -2.29 4.56 -13.07
CA ARG A 210 -1.71 4.99 -11.78
C ARG A 210 -2.68 4.73 -10.63
N ILE A 211 -3.95 5.09 -10.79
CA ILE A 211 -4.97 4.91 -9.75
C ILE A 211 -5.12 3.43 -9.41
N MET A 212 -5.25 2.58 -10.43
CA MET A 212 -5.39 1.14 -10.24
C MET A 212 -4.14 0.53 -9.59
N PHE A 213 -2.97 0.84 -10.12
CA PHE A 213 -1.69 0.35 -9.60
C PHE A 213 -1.49 0.70 -8.12
N LEU A 214 -1.70 1.98 -7.73
CA LEU A 214 -1.52 2.37 -6.33
C LEU A 214 -2.56 1.74 -5.41
N ARG A 215 -3.81 1.59 -5.87
CA ARG A 215 -4.86 0.91 -5.12
C ARG A 215 -4.48 -0.55 -4.85
N ASP A 216 -3.92 -1.24 -5.84
CA ASP A 216 -3.46 -2.63 -5.69
C ASP A 216 -2.24 -2.73 -4.75
N LYS A 217 -1.30 -1.78 -4.82
CA LYS A 217 -0.16 -1.73 -3.88
C LYS A 217 -0.60 -1.50 -2.43
N LEU A 218 -1.58 -0.62 -2.20
CA LEU A 218 -2.18 -0.40 -0.88
C LEU A 218 -2.95 -1.63 -0.38
N TRP A 219 -3.61 -2.36 -1.28
CA TRP A 219 -4.28 -3.62 -0.96
C TRP A 219 -3.27 -4.68 -0.48
N VAL A 220 -2.18 -4.88 -1.23
CA VAL A 220 -1.10 -5.79 -0.83
C VAL A 220 -0.51 -5.41 0.53
N HIS A 221 -0.24 -4.13 0.76
CA HIS A 221 0.23 -3.64 2.06
C HIS A 221 -0.72 -4.02 3.22
N SER A 222 -2.02 -3.88 3.00
CA SER A 222 -3.06 -4.21 3.99
C SER A 222 -3.12 -5.72 4.27
N ASN A 223 -2.98 -6.55 3.23
CA ASN A 223 -2.95 -8.00 3.37
C ASN A 223 -1.71 -8.48 4.13
N LEU A 224 -0.54 -7.90 3.85
CA LEU A 224 0.68 -8.19 4.61
C LEU A 224 0.49 -7.89 6.10
N GLY A 225 -0.15 -6.78 6.44
CA GLY A 225 -0.48 -6.45 7.83
C GLY A 225 -1.41 -7.48 8.48
N SER A 226 -2.46 -7.89 7.76
CA SER A 226 -3.43 -8.89 8.24
C SER A 226 -2.77 -10.25 8.47
N MET A 227 -1.84 -10.65 7.60
CA MET A 227 -1.11 -11.91 7.72
C MET A 227 -0.28 -11.97 9.00
N ILE A 228 0.39 -10.88 9.39
CA ILE A 228 1.12 -10.80 10.66
C ILE A 228 0.18 -10.94 11.86
N CYS A 229 -1.02 -10.37 11.81
CA CYS A 229 -1.97 -10.51 12.91
C CYS A 229 -2.34 -11.98 13.16
N VAL A 230 -2.56 -12.74 12.08
CA VAL A 230 -2.86 -14.17 12.17
C VAL A 230 -1.66 -14.95 12.69
N GLN A 231 -0.47 -14.70 12.15
CA GLN A 231 0.76 -15.38 12.59
C GLN A 231 1.05 -15.11 14.07
N ASN A 232 0.87 -13.86 14.53
CA ASN A 232 1.01 -13.52 15.95
C ASN A 232 0.08 -14.33 16.84
N ASP A 233 -1.19 -14.48 16.45
CA ASP A 233 -2.17 -15.25 17.22
C ASP A 233 -1.74 -16.73 17.35
N GLU A 234 -1.32 -17.33 16.23
CA GLU A 234 -0.80 -18.70 16.19
C GLU A 234 0.42 -18.89 17.09
N HIS A 235 1.39 -17.98 17.04
CA HIS A 235 2.61 -18.07 17.86
C HIS A 235 2.30 -18.02 19.36
N TYR A 236 1.42 -17.13 19.80
CA TYR A 236 1.05 -17.05 21.21
C TYR A 236 0.24 -18.26 21.67
N GLU A 237 -0.55 -18.85 20.77
CA GLU A 237 -1.27 -20.08 21.05
C GLU A 237 -0.32 -21.28 21.25
N ASP A 238 0.72 -21.42 20.44
CA ASP A 238 1.68 -22.50 20.61
C ASP A 238 2.54 -22.35 21.88
N MET A 239 2.86 -21.12 22.28
CA MET A 239 3.46 -20.86 23.59
C MET A 239 2.55 -21.29 24.75
N ARG A 240 1.25 -20.99 24.68
CA ARG A 240 0.27 -21.40 25.70
C ARG A 240 0.17 -22.91 25.81
N LYS A 241 0.02 -23.61 24.68
CA LYS A 241 0.00 -25.09 24.66
C LYS A 241 1.24 -25.69 25.31
N ALA A 242 2.43 -25.14 25.05
CA ALA A 242 3.64 -25.64 25.69
C ALA A 242 3.62 -25.48 27.21
N LEU A 243 3.09 -24.35 27.71
CA LEU A 243 2.97 -24.08 29.14
C LEU A 243 1.92 -24.95 29.83
N GLU A 244 0.84 -25.34 29.15
CA GLU A 244 -0.18 -26.25 29.68
C GLU A 244 0.36 -27.63 30.05
N HIS A 245 1.48 -28.05 29.45
CA HIS A 245 2.10 -29.35 29.71
C HIS A 245 3.02 -29.34 30.94
N CYS A 246 3.33 -28.18 31.52
CA CYS A 246 4.18 -28.07 32.70
C CYS A 246 3.62 -28.88 33.89
N ASP A 247 4.50 -29.60 34.58
CA ASP A 247 4.15 -30.48 35.71
C ASP A 247 5.24 -30.42 36.77
N GLU A 248 4.95 -29.70 37.86
CA GLU A 248 5.91 -29.46 38.94
C GLU A 248 6.33 -30.75 39.65
N VAL A 249 5.45 -31.76 39.70
CA VAL A 249 5.76 -33.02 40.38
C VAL A 249 6.77 -33.82 39.57
N LYS A 250 6.59 -33.88 38.25
CA LYS A 250 7.55 -34.54 37.36
C LYS A 250 8.89 -33.83 37.34
N ASP A 251 8.90 -32.50 37.31
CA ASP A 251 10.15 -31.72 37.27
C ASP A 251 10.92 -31.80 38.59
N ILE A 252 10.24 -31.74 39.75
CA ILE A 252 10.88 -31.98 41.05
C ILE A 252 11.41 -33.42 41.13
N SER A 253 10.64 -34.40 40.66
CA SER A 253 11.07 -35.80 40.65
C SER A 253 12.31 -36.00 39.78
N LEU A 254 12.36 -35.36 38.60
CA LEU A 254 13.53 -35.34 37.74
C LEU A 254 14.74 -34.79 38.50
N PHE A 255 14.61 -33.60 39.12
CA PHE A 255 15.70 -32.99 39.87
C PHE A 255 16.22 -33.89 40.99
N VAL A 256 15.33 -34.41 41.85
CA VAL A 256 15.70 -35.31 42.96
C VAL A 256 16.41 -36.55 42.43
N ASN A 257 15.90 -37.16 41.37
CA ASN A 257 16.52 -38.36 40.80
C ASN A 257 17.91 -38.08 40.21
N THR A 258 18.12 -36.89 39.65
CA THR A 258 19.41 -36.49 39.07
C THR A 258 20.41 -35.97 40.11
N LYS A 259 19.96 -35.38 41.22
CA LYS A 259 20.82 -34.63 42.16
C LYS A 259 20.83 -35.14 43.61
N LYS A 260 20.07 -36.19 43.95
CA LYS A 260 20.06 -36.75 45.33
C LYS A 260 21.47 -37.16 45.79
N THR A 261 21.81 -36.81 47.02
CA THR A 261 23.13 -37.09 47.64
C THR A 261 23.09 -38.22 48.67
N GLY A 262 21.91 -38.76 48.96
CA GLY A 262 21.70 -39.81 49.93
C GLY A 262 20.30 -39.74 50.51
N THR A 263 19.80 -40.87 51.01
CA THR A 263 18.49 -40.95 51.69
C THR A 263 18.64 -41.20 53.19
N GLN A 264 19.83 -41.59 53.64
CA GLN A 264 20.13 -41.83 55.04
C GLN A 264 20.36 -40.50 55.75
N ARG A 265 19.68 -40.32 56.88
CA ARG A 265 19.92 -39.19 57.77
C ARG A 265 21.23 -39.41 58.53
N PRO A 266 22.00 -38.34 58.84
CA PRO A 266 23.18 -38.47 59.69
C PRO A 266 22.84 -39.20 60.99
N ALA A 267 23.68 -40.18 61.36
CA ALA A 267 23.49 -40.92 62.59
C ALA A 267 23.70 -39.98 63.81
N PRO A 268 22.93 -40.14 64.89
CA PRO A 268 23.18 -39.38 66.10
C PRO A 268 24.55 -39.76 66.68
N VAL A 269 25.36 -38.75 67.04
CA VAL A 269 26.61 -38.97 67.77
C VAL A 269 26.26 -39.38 69.20
N VAL A 270 26.62 -40.60 69.57
CA VAL A 270 26.43 -41.11 70.93
C VAL A 270 27.72 -40.92 71.73
N TYR A 271 27.59 -40.70 73.05
CA TYR A 271 28.76 -40.63 73.92
C TYR A 271 29.50 -41.98 73.92
N GLU A 272 30.78 -41.94 73.58
CA GLU A 272 31.69 -43.08 73.64
C GLU A 272 32.74 -42.82 74.74
N SER A 273 32.85 -43.74 75.68
CA SER A 273 33.83 -43.62 76.76
C SER A 273 35.22 -44.06 76.27
N TYR A 274 36.25 -43.30 76.62
CA TYR A 274 37.65 -43.61 76.27
C TYR A 274 38.19 -44.86 76.99
N TYR A 275 37.63 -45.20 78.15
CA TYR A 275 37.97 -46.41 78.89
C TYR A 275 36.86 -47.45 78.69
N PRO A 276 37.15 -48.67 78.21
CA PRO A 276 36.13 -49.71 78.04
C PRO A 276 35.80 -50.35 79.39
N ASP A 277 35.16 -49.59 80.28
CA ASP A 277 34.66 -50.11 81.55
C ASP A 277 33.17 -50.42 81.45
N GLY A 278 32.85 -51.68 81.77
CA GLY A 278 31.53 -52.26 81.69
C GLY A 278 30.46 -51.42 82.38
N THR A 279 29.39 -51.15 81.63
CA THR A 279 28.06 -50.74 82.10
C THR A 279 27.94 -49.39 82.81
N LYS A 280 27.63 -48.30 82.08
CA LYS A 280 26.55 -47.34 82.44
C LYS A 280 25.87 -46.78 81.19
N SER A 281 24.54 -46.83 81.21
CA SER A 281 23.59 -46.53 80.11
C SER A 281 23.84 -45.20 79.39
N ALA A 282 24.03 -45.25 78.07
CA ALA A 282 24.02 -44.08 77.21
C ALA A 282 22.62 -43.44 77.19
N LYS A 283 22.45 -42.27 77.82
CA LYS A 283 21.22 -41.49 77.72
C LYS A 283 21.08 -40.96 76.28
N ARG A 284 20.16 -41.54 75.51
CA ARG A 284 19.73 -40.98 74.22
C ARG A 284 18.99 -39.67 74.47
N PHE A 285 19.58 -38.53 74.11
CA PHE A 285 18.82 -37.29 73.98
C PHE A 285 17.96 -37.40 72.72
N ALA A 286 16.76 -37.96 72.86
CA ALA A 286 15.80 -38.04 71.76
C ALA A 286 15.20 -36.65 71.51
N VAL A 287 15.66 -35.99 70.44
CA VAL A 287 14.95 -34.84 69.89
C VAL A 287 13.87 -35.39 68.95
N SER A 288 12.60 -35.13 69.26
CA SER A 288 11.46 -35.57 68.45
C SER A 288 11.59 -35.07 67.01
N PRO A 289 11.18 -35.86 65.99
CA PRO A 289 11.19 -35.40 64.61
C PRO A 289 10.25 -34.20 64.46
N LEU A 290 10.74 -33.09 63.92
CA LEU A 290 9.92 -31.96 63.49
C LEU A 290 8.73 -32.49 62.66
N HIS A 291 7.52 -32.20 63.14
CA HIS A 291 6.28 -32.52 62.44
C HIS A 291 6.33 -31.86 61.07
N ARG A 292 6.07 -32.65 60.03
CA ARG A 292 6.05 -32.18 58.64
C ARG A 292 4.73 -31.44 58.45
N ASP A 293 4.70 -30.15 58.77
CA ASP A 293 3.56 -29.30 58.42
C ASP A 293 3.35 -29.37 56.91
N ARG A 294 2.12 -29.74 56.54
CA ARG A 294 1.64 -29.88 55.17
C ARG A 294 1.74 -28.50 54.49
N PRO A 295 2.36 -28.36 53.31
CA PRO A 295 2.28 -27.10 52.58
C PRO A 295 0.83 -26.86 52.16
N SER A 296 0.30 -25.69 52.49
CA SER A 296 -0.95 -25.17 51.95
C SER A 296 -0.91 -25.25 50.43
N THR A 297 -1.89 -25.93 49.83
CA THR A 297 -2.09 -25.97 48.38
C THR A 297 -2.44 -24.57 47.89
N MET A 298 -1.44 -23.82 47.41
CA MET A 298 -1.68 -22.67 46.55
C MET A 298 -2.22 -23.25 45.23
N SER A 299 -3.49 -22.94 44.94
CA SER A 299 -4.19 -23.37 43.73
C SER A 299 -3.40 -22.97 42.48
N SER A 300 -2.94 -23.94 41.71
CA SER A 300 -2.34 -23.80 40.37
C SER A 300 -3.41 -23.49 39.32
N ARG A 301 -4.20 -22.43 39.53
CA ARG A 301 -5.10 -21.96 38.49
C ARG A 301 -4.29 -21.16 37.47
N PRO A 302 -4.45 -21.40 36.15
CA PRO A 302 -3.95 -20.47 35.15
C PRO A 302 -4.48 -19.07 35.45
N PRO A 303 -3.71 -17.99 35.16
CA PRO A 303 -4.24 -16.65 35.24
C PRO A 303 -5.53 -16.54 34.41
N GLU A 304 -6.53 -15.87 34.96
CA GLU A 304 -7.83 -15.67 34.33
C GLU A 304 -7.63 -15.01 32.95
N PRO A 305 -8.33 -15.44 31.88
CA PRO A 305 -8.17 -14.84 30.57
C PRO A 305 -8.42 -13.32 30.67
N LEU A 306 -7.55 -12.54 30.01
CA LEU A 306 -7.71 -11.09 29.95
C LEU A 306 -9.14 -10.76 29.49
N PRO A 307 -9.80 -9.74 30.07
CA PRO A 307 -11.11 -9.32 29.61
C PRO A 307 -11.02 -9.04 28.11
N GLN A 308 -11.88 -9.68 27.32
CA GLN A 308 -11.98 -9.37 25.90
C GLN A 308 -12.29 -7.89 25.76
N ILE A 309 -11.33 -7.12 25.24
CA ILE A 309 -11.61 -5.77 24.76
C ILE A 309 -12.53 -6.01 23.57
N GLY A 310 -13.84 -5.93 23.82
CA GLY A 310 -14.83 -5.94 22.75
C GLY A 310 -14.40 -4.89 21.74
N SER A 311 -14.27 -5.30 20.47
CA SER A 311 -14.13 -4.34 19.38
C SER A 311 -15.21 -3.29 19.58
N PRO A 312 -14.90 -1.98 19.58
CA PRO A 312 -15.96 -1.02 19.44
C PRO A 312 -16.62 -1.35 18.12
N ALA A 313 -17.86 -1.87 18.19
CA ALA A 313 -18.73 -1.96 17.04
C ALA A 313 -18.65 -0.57 16.40
N SER A 314 -18.11 -0.50 15.18
CA SER A 314 -18.11 0.74 14.43
C SER A 314 -19.57 1.15 14.34
N ALA A 315 -19.95 2.14 15.14
CA ALA A 315 -21.21 2.81 14.99
C ALA A 315 -21.16 3.44 13.61
N ALA A 316 -21.74 2.72 12.63
CA ALA A 316 -22.12 3.34 11.38
C ALA A 316 -22.99 4.54 11.73
N PRO A 317 -22.65 5.77 11.31
CA PRO A 317 -23.51 6.91 11.58
C PRO A 317 -24.87 6.65 10.94
N ASN A 318 -25.92 6.78 11.76
CA ASN A 318 -27.32 6.73 11.33
C ASN A 318 -27.54 7.62 10.11
N LEU A 319 -27.78 7.01 8.95
CA LEU A 319 -28.41 7.68 7.82
C LEU A 319 -29.92 7.78 8.11
N PRO A 320 -30.55 8.95 7.96
CA PRO A 320 -31.98 9.08 8.17
C PRO A 320 -32.77 8.33 7.09
N ALA A 321 -33.90 7.77 7.51
CA ALA A 321 -34.77 6.92 6.72
C ALA A 321 -35.34 7.61 5.46
N LYS A 322 -35.41 6.79 4.41
CA LYS A 322 -36.07 6.94 3.10
C LYS A 322 -37.16 8.01 2.99
N ASP A 323 -37.00 8.85 1.96
CA ASP A 323 -38.13 9.39 1.21
C ASP A 323 -38.13 8.85 -0.24
N LYS A 324 -39.34 8.74 -0.78
CA LYS A 324 -39.75 7.88 -1.89
C LYS A 324 -39.25 8.29 -3.29
N GLN A 325 -39.21 7.26 -4.15
CA GLN A 325 -39.44 7.26 -5.61
C GLN A 325 -38.39 7.89 -6.54
N ARG A 326 -37.70 7.02 -7.32
CA ARG A 326 -38.08 6.72 -8.72
C ARG A 326 -37.25 5.55 -9.27
N SER A 327 -37.94 4.62 -9.93
CA SER A 327 -37.34 3.49 -10.65
C SER A 327 -36.67 3.97 -11.93
N ILE A 328 -35.48 3.44 -12.26
CA ILE A 328 -35.10 3.18 -13.66
C ILE A 328 -34.36 1.83 -13.72
N SER A 329 -34.86 1.02 -14.64
CA SER A 329 -34.49 -0.33 -15.06
C SER A 329 -33.01 -0.51 -15.44
N HIS A 330 -32.41 -1.61 -14.98
CA HIS A 330 -31.17 -2.15 -15.54
C HIS A 330 -31.45 -2.85 -16.88
N GLY A 331 -30.86 -2.34 -17.96
CA GLY A 331 -30.69 -3.08 -19.21
C GLY A 331 -29.43 -3.93 -19.15
N ARG A 332 -29.56 -5.20 -19.54
CA ARG A 332 -28.45 -6.11 -19.88
C ARG A 332 -27.76 -5.64 -21.15
N TYR A 333 -26.44 -5.68 -21.18
CA TYR A 333 -25.50 -6.03 -22.26
C TYR A 333 -24.14 -6.13 -21.56
N GLY A 334 -23.24 -7.09 -21.77
CA GLY A 334 -23.06 -8.18 -22.71
C GLY A 334 -21.59 -8.60 -22.54
N ASP A 335 -21.30 -9.89 -22.68
CA ASP A 335 -19.97 -10.50 -22.52
C ASP A 335 -18.85 -9.78 -23.27
N GLU A 336 -17.69 -9.67 -22.63
CA GLU A 336 -16.38 -9.66 -23.28
C GLU A 336 -15.34 -10.19 -22.27
N ASP A 337 -14.88 -11.41 -22.54
CA ASP A 337 -13.70 -12.04 -21.94
C ASP A 337 -12.46 -11.20 -22.23
N ASP A 338 -11.66 -10.87 -21.20
CA ASP A 338 -10.20 -10.80 -21.35
C ASP A 338 -9.47 -10.80 -19.99
N PHE A 339 -8.77 -11.91 -19.75
CA PHE A 339 -7.54 -12.10 -18.98
C PHE A 339 -7.29 -11.22 -17.74
N TYR A 340 -7.79 -11.67 -16.59
CA TYR A 340 -7.08 -11.47 -15.33
C TYR A 340 -5.92 -12.47 -15.25
N THR A 341 -4.69 -11.96 -15.25
CA THR A 341 -3.51 -12.75 -14.89
C THR A 341 -3.65 -13.19 -13.44
N GLU A 342 -4.06 -14.43 -13.25
CA GLU A 342 -4.13 -15.09 -11.95
C GLU A 342 -2.69 -15.20 -11.41
N VAL A 343 -2.30 -14.32 -10.49
CA VAL A 343 -1.08 -14.52 -9.70
C VAL A 343 -1.42 -15.60 -8.68
N SER A 344 -1.32 -16.85 -9.14
CA SER A 344 -1.42 -18.03 -8.30
C SER A 344 -0.21 -18.06 -7.37
N LEU A 345 -0.38 -17.55 -6.16
CA LEU A 345 0.50 -17.87 -5.04
C LEU A 345 -0.04 -19.16 -4.42
N ASP A 346 0.44 -20.28 -4.95
CA ASP A 346 0.13 -21.61 -4.46
C ASP A 346 0.82 -21.81 -3.10
N PHE A 347 0.12 -21.41 -2.03
CA PHE A 347 0.50 -21.71 -0.66
C PHE A 347 -0.51 -22.72 -0.12
N GLY A 348 -0.14 -24.00 -0.24
CA GLY A 348 -0.96 -25.11 0.20
C GLY A 348 -1.31 -25.01 1.68
N TYR A 349 -2.56 -24.65 1.99
CA TYR A 349 -3.32 -25.13 3.14
C TYR A 349 -4.81 -25.15 2.79
N GLY A 350 -5.49 -26.14 3.36
CA GLY A 350 -6.78 -26.68 2.91
C GLY A 350 -7.98 -25.73 2.91
N SER A 351 -8.93 -26.11 2.05
CA SER A 351 -10.26 -25.53 1.89
C SER A 351 -10.97 -25.31 3.23
N ALA A 352 -11.07 -24.05 3.67
CA ALA A 352 -12.12 -23.60 4.56
C ALA A 352 -13.23 -22.99 3.71
N ARG A 353 -14.19 -23.83 3.29
CA ARG A 353 -15.47 -23.37 2.73
C ARG A 353 -16.21 -22.60 3.82
N ILE A 354 -16.34 -21.29 3.66
CA ILE A 354 -17.31 -20.50 4.42
C ILE A 354 -18.66 -20.67 3.73
N ASN A 355 -19.40 -21.72 4.12
CA ASN A 355 -20.72 -21.97 3.59
C ASN A 355 -21.70 -20.91 4.12
N SER A 356 -22.40 -20.28 3.18
CA SER A 356 -23.41 -19.27 3.42
C SER A 356 -24.73 -19.90 3.86
N ALA A 357 -25.40 -19.25 4.81
CA ALA A 357 -26.85 -19.31 5.07
C ALA A 357 -27.46 -20.68 5.44
N GLU A 358 -27.55 -20.95 6.75
CA GLU A 358 -28.63 -21.79 7.28
C GLU A 358 -29.92 -20.96 7.37
N ARG A 359 -30.83 -21.16 6.41
CA ARG A 359 -32.24 -20.82 6.57
C ARG A 359 -32.92 -21.95 7.34
N SER A 360 -33.38 -21.65 8.56
CA SER A 360 -34.32 -22.48 9.31
C SER A 360 -35.70 -22.49 8.62
N PRO A 361 -36.37 -23.66 8.48
CA PRO A 361 -37.72 -23.75 7.92
C PRO A 361 -38.78 -23.71 9.03
N TYR A 362 -39.64 -22.70 9.04
CA TYR A 362 -40.92 -22.79 9.76
C TYR A 362 -42.01 -23.36 8.82
N PRO A 363 -42.89 -24.26 9.31
CA PRO A 363 -43.87 -24.95 8.50
C PRO A 363 -45.08 -24.08 8.16
N ARG A 364 -45.59 -24.30 6.95
CA ARG A 364 -46.84 -23.73 6.41
C ARG A 364 -48.02 -24.48 7.05
N THR A 365 -48.82 -23.80 7.85
CA THR A 365 -50.15 -24.29 8.25
C THR A 365 -51.11 -24.09 7.08
N GLU A 366 -51.63 -25.21 6.57
CA GLU A 366 -52.90 -25.27 5.86
C GLU A 366 -54.02 -25.10 6.88
N GLU A 367 -55.01 -24.26 6.59
CA GLU A 367 -56.38 -24.49 7.04
C GLU A 367 -57.35 -23.99 5.96
N ARG A 368 -58.22 -24.91 5.55
CA ARG A 368 -59.45 -24.69 4.80
C ARG A 368 -60.47 -24.06 5.74
N GLU A 369 -61.17 -23.03 5.28
CA GLU A 369 -62.62 -23.01 4.95
C GLU A 369 -62.99 -21.66 4.33
#